data_AF-A0A9P7Q720-F1
#
_entry.id   AF-A0A9P7Q720-F1
#
_cell.length_a   1.000
_cell.length_b   1.000
_cell.length_c   1.000
_cell.angle_alpha   90.00
_cell.angle_beta   90.00
_cell.angle_gamma   90.00
#
_symmetry.space_group_name_H-M   'P 1'
#
loop_
_entity.id
_entity.type
_entity.pdbx_description
1 polymer ?
#
loop_
_entity_poly.entity_id
_entity_poly.type
_entity_poly.pdbx_seq_one_letter_code
_entity_poly.pdbx_strand_id
1 'polypeptide(L)'
;MESAPEPVSEPPRESAPEPTFEYSRTFDSIEDAVASARETAAVQGYSLAIHQRKTNSEGNVTSVRLRCSKGRKFTPHETGTHPSKKRRTKSRKESCPFRLLIARDVELGWSIEPSPNPFARKHSHDPDSFGTFPADRGNIVRRHSAFILAQWNARVKIYQILAGLKQIGDPDASLIKGQDISNFIKAQERASLGSRTSVQ
;
A
#
# COMPACT_ATOMS: atom_id res chain seq x y z
N MET A 1 27.66 -39.35 -23.41
CA MET A 1 27.48 -38.83 -22.03
C MET A 1 27.36 -37.34 -22.17
N GLU A 2 26.13 -36.85 -22.11
CA GLU A 2 25.77 -35.45 -22.34
C GLU A 2 25.92 -34.72 -21.00
N SER A 3 26.96 -33.90 -20.87
CA SER A 3 27.23 -33.13 -19.66
C SER A 3 26.16 -32.07 -19.46
N ALA A 4 25.45 -32.14 -18.33
CA ALA A 4 24.49 -31.12 -17.92
C ALA A 4 25.20 -29.77 -17.71
N PRO A 5 24.61 -28.64 -18.13
CA PRO A 5 25.19 -27.32 -17.87
C PRO A 5 25.10 -26.99 -16.37
N GLU A 6 26.21 -26.50 -15.84
CA GLU A 6 26.31 -26.03 -14.44
C GLU A 6 25.34 -24.88 -14.16
N PRO A 7 24.81 -24.78 -12.92
CA PRO A 7 23.94 -23.68 -12.54
C PRO A 7 24.73 -22.36 -12.54
N VAL A 8 24.34 -21.45 -13.42
CA VAL A 8 24.86 -20.08 -13.45
C VAL A 8 24.52 -19.41 -12.13
N SER A 9 25.55 -19.17 -11.30
CA SER A 9 25.46 -18.39 -10.08
C SER A 9 24.94 -16.99 -10.40
N GLU A 10 23.71 -16.67 -10.00
CA GLU A 10 23.21 -15.29 -10.09
C GLU A 10 24.17 -14.36 -9.32
N PRO A 11 24.62 -13.24 -9.92
CA PRO A 11 25.46 -12.28 -9.20
C PRO A 11 24.72 -11.75 -7.97
N PRO A 12 25.43 -11.39 -6.89
CA PRO A 12 24.82 -10.77 -5.71
C PRO A 12 24.01 -9.55 -6.17
N ARG A 13 22.69 -9.57 -5.91
CA ARG A 13 21.84 -8.42 -6.19
C ARG A 13 22.37 -7.23 -5.43
N GLU A 14 22.91 -6.26 -6.17
CA GLU A 14 23.35 -4.98 -5.65
C GLU A 14 22.20 -4.39 -4.82
N SER A 15 22.45 -4.15 -3.53
CA SER A 15 21.38 -3.81 -2.59
C SER A 15 20.72 -2.50 -3.02
N ALA A 16 19.39 -2.51 -3.19
CA ALA A 16 18.62 -1.31 -3.47
C ALA A 16 18.97 -0.18 -2.48
N PRO A 17 19.03 1.09 -2.93
CA PRO A 17 19.42 2.22 -2.09
C PRO A 17 18.54 2.33 -0.85
N GLU A 18 19.13 2.75 0.27
CA GLU A 18 18.37 2.97 1.50
C GLU A 18 17.35 4.08 1.27
N PRO A 19 16.08 3.83 1.63
CA PRO A 19 15.06 4.86 1.49
C PRO A 19 15.39 6.03 2.43
N THR A 20 15.44 7.23 1.87
CA THR A 20 15.80 8.45 2.60
C THR A 20 14.56 9.02 3.24
N PHE A 21 14.50 9.00 4.56
CA PHE A 21 13.44 9.63 5.35
C PHE A 21 14.00 10.82 6.13
N GLU A 22 13.20 11.86 6.28
CA GLU A 22 13.50 12.98 7.16
C GLU A 22 13.11 12.60 8.60
N TYR A 23 14.05 12.05 9.35
CA TYR A 23 13.82 11.54 10.71
C TYR A 23 13.67 12.65 11.77
N SER A 24 14.05 13.89 11.44
CA SER A 24 13.94 15.04 12.34
C SER A 24 12.54 15.67 12.35
N ARG A 25 11.69 15.31 11.39
CA ARG A 25 10.35 15.89 11.28
C ARG A 25 9.41 15.32 12.34
N THR A 26 8.67 16.21 12.98
CA THR A 26 7.62 15.88 13.95
C THR A 26 6.23 16.13 13.41
N PHE A 27 5.24 15.46 13.98
CA PHE A 27 3.84 15.50 13.56
C PHE A 27 2.91 15.57 14.78
N ASP A 28 1.82 16.32 14.65
CA ASP A 28 0.82 16.45 15.70
C ASP A 28 -0.03 15.19 15.87
N SER A 29 -0.26 14.45 14.77
CA SER A 29 -1.04 13.23 14.74
C SER A 29 -0.26 12.04 14.19
N ILE A 30 -0.67 10.85 14.64
CA ILE A 30 -0.11 9.59 14.15
C ILE A 30 -0.55 9.32 12.71
N GLU A 31 -1.73 9.77 12.32
CA GLU A 31 -2.25 9.68 10.96
C GLU A 31 -1.36 10.47 9.99
N ASP A 32 -0.95 11.68 10.36
CA ASP A 32 -0.08 12.53 9.55
C ASP A 32 1.33 11.95 9.42
N ALA A 33 1.89 11.43 10.53
CA ALA A 33 3.18 10.74 10.49
C ALA A 33 3.16 9.51 9.56
N VAL A 34 2.07 8.71 9.63
CA VAL A 34 1.90 7.54 8.74
C VAL A 34 1.69 7.97 7.30
N ALA A 35 0.95 9.05 7.05
CA ALA A 35 0.72 9.59 5.71
C ALA A 35 2.04 10.06 5.09
N SER A 36 2.82 10.85 5.84
CA SER A 36 4.13 11.34 5.40
C SER A 36 5.09 10.18 5.11
N ALA A 37 5.18 9.18 5.99
CA ALA A 37 6.03 8.01 5.75
C ALA A 37 5.63 7.24 4.48
N ARG A 38 4.33 7.11 4.21
CA ARG A 38 3.83 6.45 2.99
C ARG A 38 4.11 7.27 1.74
N GLU A 39 3.98 8.59 1.81
CA GLU A 39 4.27 9.48 0.70
C GLU A 39 5.76 9.42 0.32
N THR A 40 6.65 9.54 1.31
CA THR A 40 8.10 9.39 1.09
C THR A 40 8.44 8.03 0.45
N ALA A 41 7.87 6.95 0.97
CA ALA A 41 8.08 5.62 0.39
C ALA A 41 7.54 5.52 -1.04
N ALA A 42 6.36 6.09 -1.32
CA ALA A 42 5.72 6.04 -2.63
C ALA A 42 6.53 6.77 -3.70
N VAL A 43 7.12 7.93 -3.37
CA VAL A 43 8.05 8.66 -4.27
C VAL A 43 9.25 7.78 -4.66
N GLN A 44 9.68 6.91 -3.76
CA GLN A 44 10.78 5.98 -3.97
C GLN A 44 10.33 4.62 -4.55
N GLY A 45 9.07 4.50 -4.96
CA GLY A 45 8.50 3.27 -5.55
C GLY A 45 8.25 2.14 -4.54
N TYR A 46 8.17 2.45 -3.25
CA TYR A 46 7.85 1.50 -2.19
C TYR A 46 6.48 1.77 -1.57
N SER A 47 5.83 0.73 -1.03
CA SER A 47 4.54 0.87 -0.32
C SER A 47 4.64 0.34 1.10
N LEU A 48 4.25 1.15 2.07
CA LEU A 48 4.26 0.80 3.49
C LEU A 48 2.87 0.42 4.03
N ALA A 49 2.85 -0.64 4.82
CA ALA A 49 1.68 -1.11 5.55
C ALA A 49 1.95 -1.11 7.05
N ILE A 50 0.90 -0.88 7.85
CA ILE A 50 0.98 -1.02 9.30
C ILE A 50 1.21 -2.50 9.63
N HIS A 51 2.28 -2.78 10.37
CA HIS A 51 2.57 -4.10 10.92
C HIS A 51 1.90 -4.28 12.27
N GLN A 52 2.10 -3.31 13.16
CA GLN A 52 1.69 -3.39 14.55
C GLN A 52 1.46 -1.98 15.10
N ARG A 53 0.44 -1.82 15.93
CA ARG A 53 0.27 -0.66 16.80
C ARG A 53 0.56 -1.11 18.23
N LYS A 54 1.35 -0.34 18.97
CA LYS A 54 1.60 -0.55 20.40
C LYS A 54 0.77 0.48 21.17
N THR A 55 0.03 0.01 22.16
CA THR A 55 -0.75 0.84 23.07
C THR A 55 -0.18 0.76 24.49
N ASN A 56 -0.39 1.80 25.29
CA ASN A 56 -0.13 1.74 26.74
C ASN A 56 -1.30 1.05 27.47
N SER A 57 -1.22 0.96 28.79
CA SER A 57 -2.26 0.40 29.67
C SER A 57 -3.60 1.13 29.61
N GLU A 58 -3.59 2.40 29.20
CA GLU A 58 -4.78 3.25 29.06
C GLU A 58 -5.43 3.14 27.67
N GLY A 59 -4.86 2.33 26.77
CA GLY A 59 -5.35 2.17 25.40
C GLY A 59 -4.85 3.22 24.41
N ASN A 60 -4.04 4.18 24.84
CA ASN A 60 -3.45 5.20 23.98
C ASN A 60 -2.31 4.60 23.13
N VAL A 61 -2.30 4.89 21.82
CA VAL A 61 -1.23 4.42 20.92
C VAL A 61 0.07 5.16 21.28
N THR A 62 1.14 4.39 21.47
CA THR A 62 2.49 4.90 21.81
C THR A 62 3.46 4.77 20.64
N SER A 63 3.29 3.75 19.80
CA SER A 63 4.08 3.60 18.58
C SER A 63 3.36 2.78 17.52
N VAL A 64 3.76 2.99 16.26
CA VAL A 64 3.32 2.23 15.11
C VAL A 64 4.54 1.73 14.36
N ARG A 65 4.61 0.40 14.18
CA ARG A 65 5.60 -0.21 13.32
C ARG A 65 5.01 -0.35 11.92
N LEU A 66 5.68 0.25 10.96
CA LEU A 66 5.41 0.06 9.54
C LEU A 66 6.34 -1.01 8.98
N ARG A 67 5.91 -1.61 7.87
CA ARG A 67 6.69 -2.57 7.10
C ARG A 67 6.43 -2.39 5.62
N CYS A 68 7.35 -2.85 4.78
CA CYS A 68 7.08 -2.98 3.36
C CYS A 68 5.85 -3.87 3.10
N SER A 69 5.03 -3.50 2.12
CA SER A 69 3.85 -4.25 1.68
C SER A 69 4.21 -5.67 1.19
N LYS A 70 5.40 -5.84 0.62
CA LYS A 70 6.00 -7.13 0.26
C LYS A 70 6.64 -7.88 1.43
N GLY A 71 6.70 -7.29 2.61
CA GLY A 71 7.35 -7.84 3.81
C GLY A 71 6.63 -9.01 4.49
N ARG A 72 5.56 -9.53 3.91
CA ARG A 72 4.87 -10.75 4.39
C ARG A 72 5.54 -11.95 3.73
N LYS A 73 5.64 -13.08 4.42
CA LYS A 73 5.98 -14.37 3.81
C LYS A 73 4.75 -14.92 3.09
N PHE A 74 4.94 -15.49 1.91
CA PHE A 74 3.88 -16.27 1.26
C PHE A 74 3.70 -17.58 2.02
N THR A 75 2.51 -17.78 2.57
CA THR A 75 2.10 -19.07 3.14
C THR A 75 1.06 -19.65 2.18
N PRO A 76 1.34 -20.80 1.52
CA PRO A 76 0.33 -21.47 0.73
C PRO A 76 -0.80 -21.89 1.66
N HIS A 77 -2.04 -21.60 1.26
CA HIS A 77 -3.20 -22.13 1.98
C HIS A 77 -3.56 -23.48 1.37
N GLU A 78 -3.50 -24.54 2.17
CA GLU A 78 -4.10 -25.83 1.84
C GLU A 78 -5.61 -25.75 2.04
N THR A 79 -6.27 -24.94 1.22
CA THR A 79 -7.69 -25.14 0.99
C THR A 79 -7.79 -26.27 -0.02
N GLY A 80 -8.48 -27.37 0.28
CA GLY A 80 -8.87 -28.43 -0.68
C GLY A 80 -9.68 -27.93 -1.90
N THR A 81 -9.71 -26.62 -2.13
CA THR A 81 -10.20 -25.94 -3.33
C THR A 81 -9.40 -26.37 -4.56
N HIS A 82 -10.12 -26.83 -5.57
CA HIS A 82 -9.59 -27.18 -6.88
C HIS A 82 -8.72 -26.05 -7.47
N PRO A 83 -7.55 -26.34 -8.09
CA PRO A 83 -6.61 -25.33 -8.58
C PRO A 83 -7.21 -24.31 -9.55
N SER A 84 -8.23 -24.66 -10.34
CA SER A 84 -8.93 -23.72 -11.23
C SER A 84 -9.74 -22.64 -10.49
N LYS A 85 -10.15 -22.89 -9.25
CA LYS A 85 -10.91 -21.95 -8.40
C LYS A 85 -9.99 -21.17 -7.45
N LYS A 86 -8.69 -21.48 -7.40
CA LYS A 86 -7.73 -20.76 -6.57
C LYS A 86 -7.48 -19.37 -7.16
N ARG A 87 -7.70 -18.33 -6.34
CA ARG A 87 -7.40 -16.95 -6.73
C ARG A 87 -5.90 -16.81 -6.97
N ARG A 88 -5.51 -16.54 -8.22
CA ARG A 88 -4.11 -16.24 -8.58
C ARG A 88 -3.75 -14.82 -8.13
N THR A 89 -3.41 -14.67 -6.86
CA THR A 89 -2.93 -13.39 -6.34
C THR A 89 -1.44 -13.22 -6.66
N LYS A 90 -1.10 -12.20 -7.45
CA LYS A 90 0.30 -11.80 -7.73
C LYS A 90 0.94 -11.02 -6.57
N SER A 91 0.42 -11.10 -5.34
CA SER A 91 1.05 -10.38 -4.23
C SER A 91 2.41 -11.04 -3.98
N ARG A 92 3.47 -10.42 -4.52
CA ARG A 92 4.86 -10.84 -4.35
C ARG A 92 5.23 -10.59 -2.90
N LYS A 93 4.82 -11.52 -2.05
CA LYS A 93 5.15 -11.61 -0.62
C LYS A 93 6.60 -12.10 -0.53
N GLU A 94 7.52 -11.20 -0.85
CA GLU A 94 8.96 -11.46 -1.00
C GLU A 94 9.70 -11.51 0.33
N SER A 95 8.98 -11.44 1.46
CA SER A 95 9.59 -11.50 2.80
C SER A 95 10.53 -10.31 3.09
N CYS A 96 10.31 -9.17 2.43
CA CYS A 96 11.10 -7.95 2.60
C CYS A 96 11.30 -7.57 4.09
N PRO A 97 12.55 -7.41 4.55
CA PRO A 97 12.86 -7.15 5.95
C PRO A 97 12.57 -5.71 6.37
N PHE A 98 12.42 -4.78 5.42
CA PHE A 98 12.25 -3.35 5.68
C PHE A 98 11.15 -3.05 6.73
N ARG A 99 11.52 -2.30 7.77
CA ARG A 99 10.67 -1.80 8.85
C ARG A 99 11.01 -0.34 9.14
N LEU A 100 9.99 0.39 9.55
CA LEU A 100 10.08 1.77 10.00
C LEU A 100 9.28 1.90 11.30
N LEU A 101 9.74 2.73 12.23
CA LEU A 101 9.05 3.00 13.48
C LEU A 101 8.48 4.42 13.42
N ILE A 102 7.27 4.57 13.95
CA ILE A 102 6.69 5.87 14.28
C ILE A 102 6.46 5.83 15.78
N ALA A 103 7.09 6.72 16.52
CA ALA A 103 7.03 6.77 17.97
C ALA A 103 6.51 8.13 18.43
N ARG A 104 5.84 8.15 19.59
CA ARG A 104 5.45 9.39 20.24
C ARG A 104 6.52 9.79 21.24
N ASP A 105 7.11 10.94 20.99
CA ASP A 105 7.85 11.71 21.98
C ASP A 105 6.86 12.57 22.79
N VAL A 106 7.07 12.67 24.10
CA VAL A 106 6.15 13.38 25.00
C VAL A 106 6.20 14.90 24.78
N GLU A 107 7.36 15.42 24.40
CA GLU A 107 7.61 16.86 24.23
C GLU A 107 7.48 17.30 22.77
N LEU A 108 7.91 16.44 21.84
CA LEU A 108 8.06 16.81 20.43
C LEU A 108 6.94 16.27 19.51
N GLY A 109 6.05 15.42 20.03
CA GLY A 109 4.97 14.81 19.24
C GLY A 109 5.39 13.51 18.55
N TRP A 110 4.78 13.19 17.41
CA TRP A 110 5.09 11.96 16.68
C TRP A 110 6.29 12.15 15.76
N SER A 111 7.22 11.20 15.74
CA SER A 111 8.39 11.22 14.85
C SER A 111 8.53 9.90 14.08
N ILE A 112 9.17 9.98 12.93
CA ILE A 112 9.57 8.81 12.14
C ILE A 112 10.98 8.43 12.57
N GLU A 113 11.19 7.16 12.90
CA GLU A 113 12.47 6.62 13.34
C GLU A 113 12.89 5.42 12.46
N PRO A 114 14.19 5.27 12.19
CA PRO A 114 14.69 4.08 11.53
C PRO A 114 14.46 2.85 12.42
N SER A 115 14.35 1.68 11.81
CA SER A 115 14.29 0.43 12.57
C SER A 115 15.54 0.28 13.47
N PRO A 116 15.38 -0.15 14.74
CA PRO A 116 16.53 -0.44 15.61
C PRO A 116 17.38 -1.58 15.07
N ASN A 117 16.79 -2.51 14.31
CA ASN A 117 17.53 -3.53 13.57
C ASN A 117 18.07 -2.92 12.25
N PRO A 118 19.39 -2.82 12.03
CA PRO A 118 19.99 -2.27 10.82
C PRO A 118 19.60 -3.03 9.54
N PHE A 119 19.47 -4.36 9.61
CA PHE A 119 19.07 -5.17 8.44
C PHE A 119 17.65 -4.81 7.95
N ALA A 120 16.78 -4.42 8.88
CA ALA A 120 15.43 -3.99 8.56
C ALA A 120 15.35 -2.53 8.09
N ARG A 121 16.48 -1.84 7.85
CA ARG A 121 16.51 -0.52 7.21
C ARG A 121 16.60 -0.60 5.69
N LYS A 122 16.86 -1.79 5.14
CA LYS A 122 17.02 -2.02 3.70
C LYS A 122 15.87 -2.81 3.11
N HIS A 123 15.51 -2.48 1.88
CA HIS A 123 14.64 -3.33 1.05
C HIS A 123 15.46 -4.47 0.44
N SER A 124 14.84 -5.64 0.32
CA SER A 124 15.43 -6.80 -0.37
C SER A 124 14.97 -6.91 -1.83
N HIS A 125 14.39 -5.85 -2.37
CA HIS A 125 13.80 -5.81 -3.70
C HIS A 125 13.85 -4.41 -4.27
N ASP A 126 13.82 -4.34 -5.59
CA ASP A 126 13.78 -3.08 -6.32
C ASP A 126 12.45 -2.35 -6.08
N PRO A 127 12.44 -1.02 -6.24
CA PRO A 127 11.22 -0.23 -6.32
C PRO A 127 10.23 -0.82 -7.33
N ASP A 128 8.94 -0.79 -7.00
CA ASP A 128 7.88 -1.13 -7.94
C ASP A 128 7.49 0.10 -8.77
N SER A 129 6.91 -0.13 -9.95
CA SER A 129 6.36 0.95 -10.75
C SER A 129 5.12 1.57 -10.08
N PHE A 130 4.97 2.88 -10.24
CA PHE A 130 3.80 3.62 -9.77
C PHE A 130 2.49 2.98 -10.26
N GLY A 131 1.49 2.88 -9.39
CA GLY A 131 0.20 2.24 -9.69
C GLY A 131 0.18 0.73 -9.51
N THR A 132 1.31 0.11 -9.17
CA THR A 132 1.37 -1.31 -8.77
C THR A 132 0.53 -1.54 -7.51
N PHE A 133 0.61 -0.63 -6.53
CA PHE A 133 -0.08 -0.79 -5.27
C PHE A 133 -1.52 -0.26 -5.32
N PRO A 134 -2.47 -0.91 -4.61
CA PRO A 134 -3.83 -0.40 -4.50
C PRO A 134 -3.94 0.99 -3.87
N ALA A 135 -2.98 1.38 -3.01
CA ALA A 135 -2.96 2.70 -2.40
C ALA A 135 -2.78 3.81 -3.45
N ASP A 136 -1.81 3.64 -4.35
CA ASP A 136 -1.54 4.54 -5.47
C ASP A 136 -2.78 4.69 -6.34
N ARG A 137 -3.37 3.57 -6.77
CA ARG A 137 -4.61 3.58 -7.57
C ARG A 137 -5.78 4.20 -6.82
N GLY A 138 -5.85 4.03 -5.51
CA GLY A 138 -6.84 4.68 -4.66
C GLY A 138 -6.71 6.21 -4.66
N ASN A 139 -5.48 6.75 -4.67
CA ASN A 139 -5.24 8.19 -4.83
C ASN A 139 -5.73 8.68 -6.20
N ILE A 140 -5.36 7.98 -7.27
CA ILE A 140 -5.80 8.32 -8.64
C ILE A 140 -7.34 8.31 -8.72
N VAL A 141 -7.99 7.29 -8.18
CA VAL A 141 -9.47 7.21 -8.10
C VAL A 141 -10.07 8.39 -7.31
N ARG A 142 -9.45 8.79 -6.19
CA ARG A 142 -9.92 9.95 -5.41
C ARG A 142 -9.81 11.26 -6.18
N ARG A 143 -8.71 11.49 -6.92
CA ARG A 143 -8.56 12.68 -7.79
C ARG A 143 -9.70 12.78 -8.80
N HIS A 144 -10.14 11.66 -9.35
CA HIS A 144 -11.23 11.58 -10.33
C HIS A 144 -12.60 11.23 -9.74
N SER A 145 -12.75 11.35 -8.42
CA SER A 145 -13.96 10.92 -7.71
C SER A 145 -15.23 11.59 -8.22
N ALA A 146 -15.19 12.91 -8.47
CA ALA A 146 -16.31 13.67 -9.00
C ALA A 146 -16.80 13.13 -10.35
N PHE A 147 -15.87 12.88 -11.28
CA PHE A 147 -16.18 12.30 -12.58
C PHE A 147 -16.78 10.90 -12.42
N ILE A 148 -16.14 10.03 -11.62
CA ILE A 148 -16.59 8.65 -11.41
C ILE A 148 -18.02 8.62 -10.83
N LEU A 149 -18.30 9.46 -9.83
CA LEU A 149 -19.62 9.53 -9.20
C LEU A 149 -20.69 10.11 -10.14
N ALA A 150 -20.37 11.14 -10.91
CA ALA A 150 -21.29 11.70 -11.90
C ALA A 150 -21.71 10.64 -12.93
N GLN A 151 -20.74 9.91 -13.48
CA GLN A 151 -21.00 8.83 -14.44
C GLN A 151 -21.78 7.67 -13.81
N TRP A 152 -21.42 7.28 -12.58
CA TRP A 152 -22.14 6.24 -11.85
C TRP A 152 -23.61 6.60 -11.60
N ASN A 153 -23.88 7.83 -11.17
CA ASN A 153 -25.23 8.33 -10.93
C ASN A 153 -26.03 8.38 -12.24
N ALA A 154 -25.37 8.66 -13.38
CA ALA A 154 -25.94 8.55 -14.72
C ALA A 154 -26.09 7.10 -15.22
N ARG A 155 -25.87 6.09 -14.36
CA ARG A 155 -25.98 4.65 -14.65
C ARG A 155 -25.03 4.16 -15.75
N VAL A 156 -23.91 4.86 -15.95
CA VAL A 156 -22.87 4.45 -16.91
C VAL A 156 -22.14 3.21 -16.38
N LYS A 157 -21.90 2.24 -17.26
CA LYS A 157 -21.26 0.98 -16.88
C LYS A 157 -19.78 1.20 -16.57
N ILE A 158 -19.23 0.46 -15.61
CA ILE A 158 -17.84 0.63 -15.13
C ILE A 158 -16.81 0.62 -16.28
N TYR A 159 -16.95 -0.24 -17.28
CA TYR A 159 -16.01 -0.29 -18.41
C TYR A 159 -16.06 0.99 -19.27
N GLN A 160 -17.21 1.66 -19.36
CA GLN A 160 -17.36 2.95 -20.05
C GLN A 160 -16.77 4.08 -19.20
N ILE A 161 -16.95 4.03 -17.87
CA ILE A 161 -16.29 4.97 -16.96
C ILE A 161 -14.77 4.88 -17.11
N LEU A 162 -14.20 3.67 -17.19
CA LEU A 162 -12.78 3.47 -17.47
C LEU A 162 -12.35 4.04 -18.82
N ALA A 163 -13.15 3.86 -19.87
CA ALA A 163 -12.86 4.42 -21.18
C ALA A 163 -12.84 5.95 -21.13
N GLY A 164 -13.81 6.56 -20.44
CA GLY A 164 -13.85 8.01 -20.21
C GLY A 164 -12.65 8.51 -19.40
N LEU A 165 -12.27 7.82 -18.32
CA LEU A 165 -11.10 8.18 -17.50
C LEU A 165 -9.80 8.25 -18.33
N LYS A 166 -9.62 7.35 -19.30
CA LYS A 166 -8.46 7.36 -20.20
C LYS A 166 -8.42 8.56 -21.14
N GLN A 167 -9.53 9.24 -21.35
CA GLN A 167 -9.65 10.39 -22.24
C GLN A 167 -9.49 11.74 -21.52
N ILE A 168 -9.44 11.76 -20.18
CA ILE A 168 -9.37 12.99 -19.37
C ILE A 168 -7.98 13.65 -19.40
N GLY A 169 -6.97 12.99 -19.99
CA GLY A 169 -5.62 13.54 -20.13
C GLY A 169 -4.72 13.38 -18.90
N ASP A 170 -5.19 12.73 -17.84
CA ASP A 170 -4.32 12.27 -16.74
C ASP A 170 -3.59 10.98 -17.17
N PRO A 171 -2.25 10.98 -17.28
CA PRO A 171 -1.49 9.79 -17.68
C PRO A 171 -1.70 8.61 -16.71
N ASP A 172 -1.92 8.90 -15.42
CA ASP A 172 -2.09 7.88 -14.38
C ASP A 172 -3.48 7.24 -14.41
N ALA A 173 -4.49 7.89 -15.02
CA ALA A 173 -5.85 7.36 -15.07
C ALA A 173 -5.92 5.99 -15.77
N SER A 174 -4.96 5.72 -16.67
CA SER A 174 -4.77 4.44 -17.34
C SER A 174 -4.48 3.26 -16.38
N LEU A 175 -3.96 3.55 -15.18
CA LEU A 175 -3.60 2.56 -14.17
C LEU A 175 -4.81 2.06 -13.38
N ILE A 176 -5.93 2.80 -13.38
CA ILE A 176 -7.17 2.45 -12.67
C ILE A 176 -7.76 1.16 -13.27
N LYS A 177 -8.15 0.23 -12.40
CA LYS A 177 -8.86 -0.99 -12.79
C LYS A 177 -10.34 -0.88 -12.44
N GLY A 178 -11.18 -1.64 -13.14
CA GLY A 178 -12.63 -1.65 -12.86
C GLY A 178 -12.96 -2.08 -11.42
N GLN A 179 -12.13 -2.94 -10.84
CA GLN A 179 -12.25 -3.32 -9.43
C GLN A 179 -12.02 -2.14 -8.48
N ASP A 180 -11.11 -1.22 -8.82
CA ASP A 180 -10.82 -0.05 -7.98
C ASP A 180 -12.04 0.90 -7.95
N ILE A 181 -12.68 1.13 -9.11
CA ILE A 181 -13.94 1.88 -9.21
C ILE A 181 -15.06 1.20 -8.43
N SER A 182 -15.24 -0.12 -8.60
CA SER A 182 -16.26 -0.88 -7.87
C SER A 182 -16.08 -0.79 -6.35
N ASN A 183 -14.83 -0.91 -5.87
CA ASN A 183 -14.52 -0.77 -4.45
C ASN A 183 -14.80 0.64 -3.93
N PHE A 184 -14.47 1.66 -4.72
CA PHE A 184 -14.73 3.06 -4.39
C PHE A 184 -16.23 3.35 -4.25
N ILE A 185 -17.04 2.93 -5.22
CA ILE A 185 -18.51 3.09 -5.18
C ILE A 185 -19.09 2.41 -3.93
N LYS A 186 -18.71 1.15 -3.67
CA LYS A 186 -19.18 0.42 -2.48
C LYS A 186 -18.79 1.11 -1.18
N ALA A 187 -17.61 1.75 -1.13
CA ALA A 187 -17.20 2.51 0.04
C ALA A 187 -18.06 3.77 0.23
N GLN A 188 -18.39 4.48 -0.87
CA GLN A 188 -19.27 5.65 -0.84
C GLN A 188 -20.71 5.29 -0.43
N GLU A 189 -21.26 4.19 -0.96
CA GLU A 189 -22.58 3.70 -0.59
C GLU A 189 -22.65 3.34 0.91
N ARG A 190 -21.62 2.66 1.44
CA ARG A 190 -21.53 2.35 2.87
C ARG A 190 -21.45 3.61 3.73
N ALA A 191 -20.68 4.60 3.32
CA ALA A 191 -20.60 5.87 4.03
C ALA A 191 -21.96 6.58 4.05
N SER A 192 -22.64 6.64 2.90
CA SER A 192 -23.99 7.24 2.79
C SER A 192 -25.02 6.51 3.67
N LEU A 193 -24.97 5.18 3.76
CA LEU A 193 -25.87 4.40 4.60
C LEU A 193 -25.58 4.58 6.10
N GLY A 194 -24.31 4.62 6.50
CA GLY A 194 -23.90 4.85 7.89
C GLY A 194 -24.27 6.24 8.41
N SER A 195 -24.34 7.25 7.54
CA SER A 195 -24.83 8.60 7.88
C SER A 195 -26.36 8.70 7.99
N ARG A 196 -27.11 7.70 7.50
CA ARG A 196 -28.59 7.69 7.53
C ARG A 196 -29.17 6.93 8.71
N THR A 197 -28.34 6.19 9.46
CA THR A 197 -28.72 5.57 10.74
C THR A 197 -28.42 6.51 11.91
N SER A 198 -29.21 7.57 12.03
CA SER A 198 -29.49 8.22 13.31
C SER A 198 -31.00 8.44 13.34
N VAL A 199 -31.70 7.44 13.87
CA VAL A 199 -33.12 7.54 14.19
C VAL A 199 -33.17 7.54 15.71
N GLN A 200 -33.65 8.67 16.26
CA GLN A 200 -33.97 8.89 17.66
C GLN A 200 -35.02 7.90 18.15
#